data_AF-A0A6I3QUR5-F1
#
_entry.id   AF-A0A6I3QUR5-F1
#
_cell.length_a   1.000
_cell.length_b   1.000
_cell.length_c   1.000
_cell.angle_alpha   90.00
_cell.angle_beta   90.00
_cell.angle_gamma   90.00
#
_symmetry.space_group_name_H-M   'P 1'
#
loop_
_entity.id
_entity.type
_entity.pdbx_description
1 polymer ?
#
loop_
_entity_poly.entity_id
_entity_poly.type
_entity_poly.pdbx_seq_one_letter_code
_entity_poly.pdbx_strand_id
1 'polypeptide(L)'
;MLAMKRELENIPLSDTQRDMLLTMENVLEQAWVFRNTPVPDRCMNPENISEVVYYFLQDKGAEYRAGLLYDRAKAEFDARMEEIAALPPKEILDHAYEKVIKEEFLGELEQGLDEWETDTLLTYPQPLAALYTEWMDNDFSFWDSIRGTVEKTVAKQAADLRRCAFHVNGEPPVEMKDFYDLHGDELNDTGLEPAGEVER
;
A
#
# COMPACT_ATOMS: atom_id res chain seq x y z
N MET A 1 -35.48 -16.28 13.91
CA MET A 1 -34.40 -17.29 13.86
C MET A 1 -34.73 -18.48 12.95
N LEU A 2 -35.81 -19.25 13.16
CA LEU A 2 -36.10 -20.44 12.34
C LEU A 2 -36.24 -20.16 10.83
N ALA A 3 -36.92 -19.08 10.46
CA ALA A 3 -37.08 -18.69 9.05
C ALA A 3 -35.73 -18.38 8.37
N MET A 4 -34.85 -17.67 9.08
CA MET A 4 -33.52 -17.27 8.61
C MET A 4 -32.59 -18.47 8.44
N LYS A 5 -32.66 -19.43 9.38
CA LYS A 5 -31.97 -20.71 9.25
C LYS A 5 -32.39 -21.45 7.97
N ARG A 6 -33.70 -21.58 7.75
CA ARG A 6 -34.24 -22.23 6.54
C ARG A 6 -33.79 -21.52 5.27
N GLU A 7 -33.76 -20.19 5.27
CA GLU A 7 -33.33 -19.43 4.10
C GLU A 7 -31.85 -19.69 3.77
N LEU A 8 -30.96 -19.59 4.77
CA LEU A 8 -29.53 -19.90 4.61
C LEU A 8 -29.26 -21.34 4.16
N GLU A 9 -30.10 -22.30 4.57
CA GLU A 9 -29.99 -23.70 4.15
C GLU A 9 -30.44 -23.95 2.70
N ASN A 10 -31.26 -23.07 2.11
CA ASN A 10 -31.89 -23.30 0.80
C ASN A 10 -31.43 -22.34 -0.30
N ILE A 11 -30.83 -21.20 0.04
CA ILE A 11 -30.32 -20.24 -0.95
C ILE A 11 -29.11 -20.84 -1.70
N PRO A 12 -29.00 -20.65 -3.03
CA PRO A 12 -27.80 -21.04 -3.77
C PRO A 12 -26.61 -20.17 -3.35
N LEU A 13 -25.63 -20.77 -2.65
CA LEU A 13 -24.41 -20.11 -2.21
C LEU A 13 -23.26 -20.40 -3.16
N SER A 14 -22.41 -19.40 -3.41
CA SER A 14 -21.09 -19.63 -4.03
C SER A 14 -20.19 -20.41 -3.07
N ASP A 15 -19.09 -20.98 -3.58
CA ASP A 15 -18.12 -21.69 -2.74
C ASP A 15 -17.50 -20.75 -1.70
N THR A 16 -17.15 -19.52 -2.09
CA THR A 16 -16.66 -18.48 -1.17
C THR A 16 -17.67 -18.15 -0.08
N GLN A 17 -18.97 -18.04 -0.40
CA GLN A 17 -20.00 -17.80 0.61
C GLN A 17 -20.16 -19.00 1.55
N ARG A 18 -20.03 -20.23 1.05
CA ARG A 18 -20.05 -21.44 1.89
C ARG A 18 -18.87 -21.47 2.84
N ASP A 19 -17.66 -21.24 2.34
CA ASP A 19 -16.44 -21.21 3.15
C ASP A 19 -16.52 -20.13 4.24
N MET A 20 -16.95 -18.92 3.87
CA MET A 20 -17.24 -17.85 4.82
C MET A 20 -18.17 -18.32 5.94
N LEU A 21 -19.36 -18.81 5.61
CA LEU A 21 -20.34 -19.24 6.61
C LEU A 21 -19.83 -20.38 7.51
N LEU A 22 -18.97 -21.26 6.98
CA LEU A 22 -18.34 -22.35 7.75
C LEU A 22 -17.29 -21.84 8.73
N THR A 23 -16.58 -20.77 8.40
CA THR A 23 -15.59 -20.13 9.29
C THR A 23 -16.21 -19.22 10.35
N MET A 24 -17.45 -18.78 10.14
CA MET A 24 -18.12 -17.85 11.03
C MET A 24 -18.68 -18.54 12.29
N GLU A 25 -18.41 -17.94 13.44
CA GLU A 25 -19.04 -18.36 14.70
C GLU A 25 -20.45 -17.78 14.83
N ASN A 26 -21.40 -18.57 15.35
CA ASN A 26 -22.74 -18.10 15.68
C ASN A 26 -23.50 -17.40 14.54
N VAL A 27 -23.35 -17.87 13.30
CA VAL A 27 -23.96 -17.29 12.07
C VAL A 27 -25.41 -16.86 12.25
N LEU A 28 -26.25 -17.71 12.87
CA LEU A 28 -27.68 -17.41 13.06
C LEU A 28 -27.92 -16.24 14.03
N GLU A 29 -27.07 -16.07 15.03
CA GLU A 29 -27.15 -14.93 15.95
C GLU A 29 -26.67 -13.66 15.24
N GLN A 30 -25.56 -13.73 14.50
CA GLN A 30 -25.05 -12.59 13.73
C GLN A 30 -26.06 -12.09 12.69
N ALA A 31 -26.69 -13.00 11.93
CA ALA A 31 -27.74 -12.65 10.99
C ALA A 31 -28.98 -12.08 11.70
N TRP A 32 -29.26 -12.50 12.94
CA TRP A 32 -30.38 -11.99 13.72
C TRP A 32 -30.09 -10.57 14.21
N VAL A 33 -28.87 -10.32 14.69
CA VAL A 33 -28.40 -8.97 15.03
C VAL A 33 -28.46 -8.07 13.80
N PHE A 34 -27.90 -8.51 12.66
CA PHE A 34 -27.92 -7.76 11.40
C PHE A 34 -29.34 -7.34 10.99
N ARG A 35 -30.32 -8.25 11.07
CA ARG A 35 -31.74 -7.93 10.82
C ARG A 35 -32.27 -6.77 11.66
N ASN A 36 -31.85 -6.69 12.92
CA ASN A 36 -32.39 -5.76 13.91
C ASN A 36 -31.55 -4.48 14.06
N THR A 37 -30.40 -4.40 13.41
CA THR A 37 -29.53 -3.22 13.41
C THR A 37 -29.70 -2.46 12.10
N PRO A 38 -30.15 -1.19 12.12
CA PRO A 38 -30.23 -0.39 10.91
C PRO A 38 -28.84 -0.22 10.30
N VAL A 39 -28.67 -0.62 9.04
CA VAL A 39 -27.46 -0.30 8.27
C VAL A 39 -27.68 1.07 7.63
N PRO A 40 -26.86 2.09 7.94
CA PRO A 40 -26.96 3.39 7.30
C PRO A 40 -26.92 3.25 5.77
N ASP A 41 -27.74 4.01 5.07
CA ASP A 41 -27.79 4.08 3.60
C ASP A 41 -28.24 2.80 2.85
N ARG A 42 -28.66 1.74 3.56
CA ARG A 42 -29.30 0.56 2.94
C ARG A 42 -30.78 0.48 3.28
N CYS A 43 -31.63 0.53 2.26
CA CYS A 43 -33.05 0.21 2.40
C CYS A 43 -33.19 -1.32 2.40
N MET A 44 -33.17 -1.92 3.59
CA MET A 44 -33.46 -3.34 3.79
C MET A 44 -34.77 -3.49 4.55
N ASN A 45 -35.71 -4.28 4.02
CA ASN A 45 -36.92 -4.65 4.76
C ASN A 45 -36.64 -5.79 5.77
N PRO A 46 -36.66 -5.54 7.10
CA PRO A 46 -36.37 -6.58 8.09
C PRO A 46 -37.42 -7.70 8.14
N GLU A 47 -38.63 -7.49 7.60
CA GLU A 47 -39.65 -8.54 7.52
C GLU A 47 -39.45 -9.45 6.30
N ASN A 48 -38.63 -9.04 5.33
CA ASN A 48 -38.29 -9.84 4.16
C ASN A 48 -37.02 -10.67 4.44
N ILE A 49 -37.18 -11.92 4.86
CA ILE A 49 -36.06 -12.78 5.27
C ILE A 49 -35.04 -13.01 4.14
N SER A 50 -35.49 -13.16 2.89
CA SER A 50 -34.60 -13.34 1.75
C SER A 50 -33.71 -12.12 1.53
N GLU A 51 -34.27 -10.92 1.70
CA GLU A 51 -33.54 -9.66 1.58
C GLU A 51 -32.55 -9.47 2.73
N VAL A 52 -32.95 -9.81 3.95
CA VAL A 52 -32.06 -9.83 5.12
C VAL A 52 -30.87 -10.76 4.89
N VAL A 53 -31.12 -11.99 4.41
CA VAL A 53 -30.06 -12.97 4.14
C VAL A 53 -29.15 -12.48 3.01
N TYR A 54 -29.71 -11.93 1.93
CA TYR A 54 -28.93 -11.38 0.83
C TYR A 54 -27.95 -10.31 1.31
N TYR A 55 -28.42 -9.29 2.03
CA TYR A 55 -27.56 -8.21 2.49
C TYR A 55 -26.59 -8.65 3.59
N PHE A 56 -27.00 -9.59 4.45
CA PHE A 56 -26.10 -10.19 5.43
C PHE A 56 -24.93 -10.91 4.76
N LEU A 57 -25.20 -11.72 3.73
CA LEU A 57 -24.17 -12.42 2.97
C LEU A 57 -23.27 -11.45 2.19
N GLN A 58 -23.81 -10.35 1.69
CA GLN A 58 -23.02 -9.32 1.02
C GLN A 58 -22.08 -8.61 2.01
N ASP A 59 -22.62 -8.15 3.14
CA ASP A 59 -21.87 -7.45 4.20
C ASP A 59 -20.75 -8.31 4.77
N LYS A 60 -21.08 -9.53 5.22
CA LYS A 60 -20.10 -10.48 5.74
C LYS A 60 -19.17 -11.01 4.66
N GLY A 61 -19.66 -11.09 3.43
CA GLY A 61 -18.86 -11.47 2.28
C GLY A 61 -17.73 -10.50 2.02
N ALA A 62 -18.00 -9.18 2.07
CA ALA A 62 -16.98 -8.16 1.83
C ALA A 62 -15.87 -8.25 2.89
N GLU A 63 -16.25 -8.30 4.18
CA GLU A 63 -15.32 -8.46 5.30
C GLU A 63 -14.46 -9.73 5.16
N TYR A 64 -15.09 -10.86 4.85
CA TYR A 64 -14.41 -12.14 4.65
C TYR A 64 -13.43 -12.12 3.48
N ARG A 65 -13.84 -11.55 2.34
CA ARG A 65 -13.00 -11.53 1.12
C ARG A 65 -11.79 -10.60 1.28
N ALA A 66 -11.94 -9.48 1.99
CA ALA A 66 -10.82 -8.62 2.32
C ALA A 66 -9.77 -9.37 3.18
N GLY A 67 -10.22 -10.07 4.24
CA GLY A 67 -9.35 -10.92 5.05
C GLY A 67 -8.70 -12.05 4.24
N LEU A 68 -9.47 -12.71 3.39
CA LEU A 68 -8.96 -13.78 2.51
C LEU A 68 -7.86 -13.28 1.56
N LEU A 69 -8.00 -12.07 1.01
CA LEU A 69 -6.99 -11.48 0.14
C LEU A 69 -5.70 -11.19 0.92
N TYR A 70 -5.82 -10.56 2.09
CA TYR A 70 -4.69 -10.26 2.96
C TYR A 70 -3.97 -11.56 3.37
N ASP A 71 -4.70 -12.56 3.87
CA ASP A 71 -4.11 -13.83 4.31
C ASP A 71 -3.40 -14.55 3.16
N ARG A 72 -3.96 -14.52 1.94
CA ARG A 72 -3.32 -15.09 0.75
C ARG A 72 -2.02 -14.36 0.41
N ALA A 73 -2.05 -13.03 0.37
CA ALA A 73 -0.88 -12.20 0.11
C ALA A 73 0.19 -12.42 1.19
N LYS A 74 -0.21 -12.49 2.46
CA LYS A 74 0.69 -12.70 3.59
C LYS A 74 1.35 -14.07 3.54
N ALA A 75 0.58 -15.12 3.24
CA ALA A 75 1.13 -16.47 3.06
C ALA A 75 2.12 -16.54 1.89
N GLU A 76 1.83 -15.84 0.78
CA GLU A 76 2.77 -15.71 -0.35
C GLU A 76 4.07 -15.02 0.08
N PHE A 77 3.98 -13.91 0.80
CA PHE A 77 5.14 -13.18 1.32
C PHE A 77 5.96 -14.03 2.28
N ASP A 78 5.32 -14.72 3.23
CA ASP A 78 6.01 -15.56 4.22
C ASP A 78 6.77 -16.70 3.55
N ALA A 79 6.13 -17.40 2.60
CA ALA A 79 6.80 -18.43 1.81
C ALA A 79 8.02 -17.86 1.07
N ARG A 80 7.88 -16.67 0.49
CA ARG A 80 8.99 -15.99 -0.21
C ARG A 80 10.12 -15.58 0.76
N MET A 81 9.79 -15.14 1.97
CA MET A 81 10.79 -14.79 2.99
C MET A 81 11.53 -16.03 3.49
N GLU A 82 10.85 -17.17 3.63
CA GLU A 82 11.49 -18.45 3.94
C GLU A 82 12.47 -18.88 2.83
N GLU A 83 12.08 -18.74 1.56
CA GLU A 83 12.96 -18.99 0.42
C GLU A 83 14.21 -18.09 0.43
N ILE A 84 14.02 -16.78 0.61
CA ILE A 84 15.12 -15.81 0.63
C ILE A 84 16.05 -16.07 1.82
N ALA A 85 15.51 -16.40 2.99
CA ALA A 85 16.31 -16.69 4.18
C ALA A 85 17.21 -17.93 4.01
N ALA A 86 16.87 -18.83 3.09
CA ALA A 86 17.68 -20.01 2.78
C ALA A 86 18.84 -19.72 1.79
N LEU A 87 18.91 -18.53 1.19
CA LEU A 87 19.93 -18.15 0.22
C LEU A 87 21.28 -17.77 0.89
N PRO A 88 22.40 -17.81 0.14
CA PRO A 88 23.67 -17.27 0.60
C PRO A 88 23.58 -15.77 0.93
N PRO A 89 24.32 -15.25 1.95
CA PRO A 89 24.19 -13.86 2.39
C PRO A 89 24.34 -12.80 1.29
N LYS A 90 25.15 -13.08 0.26
CA LYS A 90 25.36 -12.17 -0.86
C LYS A 90 24.12 -12.07 -1.77
N GLU A 91 23.40 -13.16 -1.94
CA GLU A 91 22.20 -13.25 -2.80
C GLU A 91 20.96 -12.70 -2.09
N ILE A 92 20.91 -12.71 -0.75
CA ILE A 92 19.83 -12.09 0.02
C ILE A 92 19.70 -10.59 -0.30
N LEU A 93 20.83 -9.90 -0.51
CA LEU A 93 20.84 -8.46 -0.81
C LEU A 93 20.15 -8.14 -2.14
N ASP A 94 20.19 -9.06 -3.11
CA ASP A 94 19.53 -8.87 -4.41
C ASP A 94 18.00 -8.88 -4.29
N HIS A 95 17.46 -9.42 -3.18
CA HIS A 95 16.03 -9.48 -2.89
C HIS A 95 15.54 -8.41 -1.90
N ALA A 96 16.42 -7.52 -1.43
CA ALA A 96 16.04 -6.48 -0.46
C ALA A 96 14.97 -5.53 -1.01
N TYR A 97 15.08 -5.18 -2.30
CA TYR A 97 14.10 -4.32 -2.96
C TYR A 97 12.74 -5.01 -3.12
N GLU A 98 12.72 -6.27 -3.59
CA GLU A 98 11.50 -7.09 -3.66
C GLU A 98 10.81 -7.19 -2.29
N LYS A 99 11.57 -7.46 -1.23
CA LYS A 99 11.04 -7.54 0.14
C LYS A 99 10.33 -6.24 0.53
N VAL A 100 11.02 -5.10 0.42
CA VAL A 100 10.49 -3.81 0.88
C VAL A 100 9.20 -3.49 0.14
N ILE A 101 9.18 -3.58 -1.19
CA ILE A 101 7.98 -3.22 -1.97
C ILE A 101 6.81 -4.16 -1.66
N LYS A 102 7.04 -5.48 -1.55
CA LYS A 102 5.96 -6.41 -1.19
C LYS A 102 5.43 -6.19 0.23
N GLU A 103 6.28 -5.74 1.16
CA GLU A 103 5.87 -5.36 2.51
C GLU A 103 5.00 -4.09 2.51
N GLU A 104 5.33 -3.08 1.69
CA GLU A 104 4.47 -1.90 1.50
C GLU A 104 3.10 -2.28 0.91
N PHE A 105 3.05 -3.16 -0.10
CA PHE A 105 1.78 -3.65 -0.63
C PHE A 105 0.95 -4.41 0.41
N LEU A 106 1.57 -5.19 1.29
CA LEU A 106 0.86 -5.82 2.40
C LEU A 106 0.25 -4.77 3.34
N GLY A 107 0.97 -3.68 3.61
CA GLY A 107 0.46 -2.56 4.39
C GLY A 107 -0.77 -1.91 3.75
N GLU A 108 -0.75 -1.70 2.43
CA GLU A 108 -1.90 -1.17 1.68
C GLU A 108 -3.10 -2.15 1.70
N LEU A 109 -2.86 -3.45 1.52
CA LEU A 109 -3.92 -4.46 1.60
C LEU A 109 -4.52 -4.55 3.02
N GLU A 110 -3.74 -4.27 4.06
CA GLU A 110 -4.22 -4.22 5.45
C GLU A 110 -5.14 -3.01 5.70
N GLN A 111 -4.93 -1.87 5.02
CA GLN A 111 -5.85 -0.73 5.10
C GLN A 111 -7.24 -1.07 4.53
N GLY A 112 -7.31 -2.06 3.65
CA GLY A 112 -8.51 -2.52 2.99
C GLY A 112 -8.75 -1.81 1.66
N LEU A 113 -9.20 -2.58 0.68
CA LEU A 113 -9.59 -2.12 -0.65
C LEU A 113 -11.12 -2.10 -0.76
N ASP A 114 -11.63 -1.50 -1.83
CA ASP A 114 -13.05 -1.64 -2.13
C ASP A 114 -13.40 -3.08 -2.58
N GLU A 115 -14.70 -3.40 -2.60
CA GLU A 115 -15.16 -4.76 -2.95
C GLU A 115 -14.73 -5.18 -4.35
N TRP A 116 -14.73 -4.27 -5.32
CA TRP A 116 -14.37 -4.57 -6.71
C TRP A 116 -12.87 -4.84 -6.85
N GLU A 117 -12.04 -4.00 -6.24
CA GLU A 117 -10.59 -4.16 -6.21
C GLU A 117 -10.19 -5.46 -5.51
N THR A 118 -10.81 -5.76 -4.36
CA THR A 118 -10.60 -7.00 -3.60
C THR A 118 -10.93 -8.22 -4.44
N ASP A 119 -12.12 -8.25 -5.04
CA ASP A 119 -12.59 -9.38 -5.84
C ASP A 119 -11.74 -9.58 -7.10
N THR A 120 -11.26 -8.48 -7.69
CA THR A 120 -10.35 -8.52 -8.84
C THR A 120 -8.99 -9.11 -8.45
N LEU A 121 -8.38 -8.66 -7.35
CA LEU A 121 -7.09 -9.18 -6.90
C LEU A 121 -7.17 -10.65 -6.46
N LEU A 122 -8.31 -11.08 -5.89
CA LEU A 122 -8.55 -12.47 -5.53
C LEU A 122 -8.58 -13.43 -6.74
N THR A 123 -8.67 -12.91 -7.98
CA THR A 123 -8.51 -13.73 -9.18
C THR A 123 -7.06 -14.17 -9.42
N TYR A 124 -6.09 -13.48 -8.81
CA TYR A 124 -4.69 -13.89 -8.86
C TYR A 124 -4.40 -14.98 -7.80
N PRO A 125 -3.76 -16.09 -8.20
CA PRO A 125 -3.25 -17.08 -7.24
C PRO A 125 -2.16 -16.51 -6.33
N GLN A 126 -1.33 -15.60 -6.88
CA GLN A 126 -0.22 -14.93 -6.20
C GLN A 126 -0.37 -13.40 -6.39
N PRO A 127 -1.23 -12.75 -5.59
CA PRO A 127 -1.54 -11.33 -5.76
C PRO A 127 -0.31 -10.42 -5.55
N LEU A 128 0.61 -10.74 -4.63
CA LEU A 128 1.79 -9.89 -4.42
C LEU A 128 2.77 -9.99 -5.58
N ALA A 129 2.94 -11.17 -6.18
CA ALA A 129 3.75 -11.33 -7.39
C ALA A 129 3.18 -10.53 -8.57
N ALA A 130 1.86 -10.51 -8.73
CA ALA A 130 1.20 -9.72 -9.77
C ALA A 130 1.41 -8.21 -9.54
N LEU A 131 1.16 -7.72 -8.31
CA LEU A 131 1.38 -6.32 -7.94
C LEU A 131 2.84 -5.90 -8.11
N TYR A 132 3.77 -6.74 -7.67
CA TYR A 132 5.20 -6.46 -7.80
C TYR A 132 5.66 -6.42 -9.26
N THR A 133 5.11 -7.30 -10.11
CA THR A 133 5.42 -7.28 -11.55
C THR A 133 4.96 -5.98 -12.19
N GLU A 134 3.73 -5.56 -11.92
CA GLU A 134 3.18 -4.28 -12.39
C GLU A 134 3.99 -3.09 -11.84
N TRP A 135 4.42 -3.16 -10.58
CA TRP A 135 5.27 -2.13 -9.97
C TRP A 135 6.60 -1.96 -10.70
N MET A 136 7.25 -3.07 -11.08
CA MET A 136 8.53 -3.03 -11.80
C MET A 136 8.44 -2.30 -13.15
N ASP A 137 7.26 -2.30 -13.78
CA ASP A 137 7.02 -1.55 -15.02
C ASP A 137 6.73 -0.06 -14.76
N ASN A 138 6.29 0.31 -13.55
CA ASN A 138 5.83 1.66 -13.16
C ASN A 138 6.79 2.45 -12.24
N ASP A 139 7.85 1.84 -11.71
CA ASP A 139 8.79 2.42 -10.71
C ASP A 139 9.56 3.67 -11.18
N PHE A 140 9.43 4.08 -12.45
CA PHE A 140 10.04 5.32 -12.96
C PHE A 140 9.60 6.58 -12.19
N SER A 141 8.43 6.58 -11.56
CA SER A 141 7.96 7.70 -10.74
C SER A 141 8.79 7.91 -9.45
N PHE A 142 9.36 6.84 -8.90
CA PHE A 142 10.25 6.93 -7.74
C PHE A 142 11.58 7.61 -8.10
N TRP A 143 12.05 7.45 -9.33
CA TRP A 143 13.26 8.12 -9.82
C TRP A 143 13.13 9.65 -9.84
N ASP A 144 11.95 10.18 -10.15
CA ASP A 144 11.70 11.63 -10.06
C ASP A 144 11.79 12.13 -8.61
N SER A 145 11.31 11.33 -7.65
CA SER A 145 11.45 11.63 -6.23
C SER A 145 12.92 11.65 -5.79
N ILE A 146 13.71 10.63 -6.18
CA ILE A 146 15.16 10.59 -5.91
C ILE A 146 15.85 11.81 -6.53
N ARG A 147 15.56 12.09 -7.81
CA ARG A 147 16.14 13.22 -8.54
C ARG A 147 15.81 14.54 -7.84
N GLY A 148 14.55 14.74 -7.49
CA GLY A 148 14.09 15.92 -6.77
C GLY A 148 14.78 16.08 -5.40
N THR A 149 15.02 14.98 -4.67
CA THR A 149 15.78 15.04 -3.40
C THR A 149 17.22 15.47 -3.63
N VAL A 150 17.89 14.94 -4.66
CA VAL A 150 19.26 15.35 -5.01
C VAL A 150 19.29 16.84 -5.37
N GLU A 151 18.40 17.28 -6.26
CA GLU A 151 18.33 18.67 -6.73
C GLU A 151 18.08 19.65 -5.57
N LYS A 152 17.11 19.34 -4.70
CA LYS A 152 16.82 20.15 -3.51
C LYS A 152 18.00 20.23 -2.56
N THR A 153 18.70 19.10 -2.35
CA THR A 153 19.88 19.05 -1.47
C THR A 153 21.02 19.88 -2.02
N VAL A 154 21.29 19.75 -3.32
CA VAL A 154 22.32 20.53 -4.01
C VAL A 154 21.99 22.02 -4.00
N ALA A 155 20.75 22.40 -4.33
CA ALA A 155 20.32 23.80 -4.34
C ALA A 155 20.48 24.44 -2.95
N LYS A 156 20.08 23.73 -1.90
CA LYS A 156 20.26 24.16 -0.51
C LYS A 156 21.73 24.38 -0.16
N GLN A 157 22.58 23.39 -0.43
CA GLN A 157 24.00 23.48 -0.12
C GLN A 157 24.69 24.59 -0.92
N ALA A 158 24.35 24.74 -2.21
CA ALA A 158 24.88 25.80 -3.05
C ALA A 158 24.50 27.21 -2.52
N ALA A 159 23.28 27.39 -2.02
CA ALA A 159 22.86 28.64 -1.39
C ALA A 159 23.68 28.94 -0.12
N ASP A 160 23.93 27.95 0.73
CA ASP A 160 24.74 28.10 1.93
C ASP A 160 26.21 28.41 1.61
N LEU A 161 26.76 27.79 0.57
CA LEU A 161 28.11 28.07 0.07
C LEU A 161 28.24 29.51 -0.47
N ARG A 162 27.28 29.98 -1.27
CA ARG A 162 27.24 31.39 -1.75
C ARG A 162 27.13 32.40 -0.61
N ARG A 163 26.47 32.03 0.49
CA ARG A 163 26.37 32.87 1.70
C ARG A 163 27.60 32.78 2.60
N CYS A 164 28.61 32.00 2.19
CA CYS A 164 29.78 31.72 3.00
C CYS A 164 29.45 31.13 4.38
N ALA A 165 28.31 30.42 4.52
CA ALA A 165 27.74 30.02 5.81
C ALA A 165 28.70 29.18 6.68
N PHE A 166 29.63 28.47 6.05
CA PHE A 166 30.58 27.57 6.72
C PHE A 166 31.97 28.18 6.94
N HIS A 167 32.24 29.40 6.45
CA HIS A 167 33.56 30.00 6.60
C HIS A 167 33.85 30.34 8.07
N VAL A 168 35.06 30.04 8.53
CA VAL A 168 35.54 30.41 9.85
C VAL A 168 36.74 31.32 9.66
N ASN A 169 36.67 32.54 10.20
CA ASN A 169 37.68 33.59 9.97
C ASN A 169 37.89 33.95 8.49
N GLY A 170 36.88 33.77 7.64
CA GLY A 170 36.95 34.08 6.21
C GLY A 170 37.53 32.97 5.33
N GLU A 171 37.89 31.82 5.91
CA GLU A 171 38.42 30.67 5.17
C GLU A 171 37.37 29.53 5.16
N PRO A 172 37.20 28.81 4.03
CA PRO A 172 36.31 27.66 3.98
C PRO A 172 36.89 26.48 4.78
N PRO A 173 36.04 25.56 5.25
CA PRO A 173 36.49 24.30 5.85
C PRO A 173 37.39 23.50 4.91
N VAL A 174 38.29 22.71 5.48
CA VAL A 174 39.28 21.91 4.70
C VAL A 174 38.59 20.97 3.73
N GLU A 175 37.45 20.37 4.12
CA GLU A 175 36.68 19.44 3.31
C GLU A 175 36.01 20.10 2.09
N MET A 176 35.89 21.43 2.10
CA MET A 176 35.27 22.21 1.02
C MET A 176 36.32 22.94 0.18
N LYS A 177 37.60 22.89 0.55
CA LYS A 177 38.65 23.65 -0.13
C LYS A 177 38.69 23.38 -1.63
N ASP A 178 38.72 22.11 -2.04
CA ASP A 178 38.73 21.72 -3.45
C ASP A 178 37.50 22.26 -4.21
N PHE A 179 36.34 22.30 -3.56
CA PHE A 179 35.14 22.87 -4.16
C PHE A 179 35.27 24.37 -4.40
N TYR A 180 35.75 25.14 -3.42
CA TYR A 180 35.95 26.60 -3.59
C TYR A 180 37.11 26.92 -4.55
N ASP A 181 38.18 26.12 -4.56
CA ASP A 181 39.28 26.29 -5.51
C ASP A 181 38.82 26.06 -6.96
N LEU A 182 37.84 25.18 -7.19
CA LEU A 182 37.28 24.88 -8.52
C LEU A 182 36.12 25.80 -8.93
N HIS A 183 35.23 26.14 -8.00
CA HIS A 183 33.94 26.78 -8.28
C HIS A 183 33.73 28.13 -7.55
N GLY A 184 34.73 28.62 -6.81
CA GLY A 184 34.62 29.85 -6.00
C GLY A 184 34.27 31.08 -6.82
N ASP A 185 34.74 31.17 -8.05
CA ASP A 185 34.42 32.27 -8.96
C ASP A 185 32.92 32.27 -9.36
N GLU A 186 32.32 31.08 -9.54
CA GLU A 186 30.90 30.90 -9.89
C GLU A 186 29.96 31.19 -8.71
N LEU A 187 30.45 31.09 -7.47
CA LEU A 187 29.68 31.43 -6.27
C LEU A 187 29.52 32.94 -6.07
N ASN A 188 30.48 33.73 -6.57
CA ASN A 188 30.51 35.18 -6.45
C ASN A 188 29.72 35.89 -7.57
N ASP A 189 29.38 35.18 -8.65
CA ASP A 189 28.58 35.73 -9.74
C ASP A 189 27.09 35.73 -9.37
N THR A 190 26.61 36.90 -8.92
CA THR A 190 25.19 37.14 -8.61
C THR A 190 24.34 37.44 -9.86
N GLY A 191 24.89 37.29 -11.07
CA GLY A 191 24.29 37.71 -12.33
C GLY A 191 23.15 36.86 -12.90
N LEU A 192 22.77 35.75 -12.27
CA LEU A 192 21.62 34.94 -12.70
C LEU A 192 20.75 34.59 -11.49
N GLU A 193 19.76 35.45 -11.21
CA GLU A 193 18.61 35.05 -10.41
C GLU A 193 18.03 33.75 -11.01
N PRO A 194 17.71 32.72 -10.19
CA PRO A 194 16.98 31.57 -10.70
C PRO A 194 15.64 32.09 -11.21
N ALA A 195 15.35 31.82 -12.49
CA ALA A 195 14.06 32.12 -13.09
C ALA A 195 12.96 31.61 -12.15
N GLY A 196 12.14 32.54 -11.66
CA GLY A 196 11.11 32.26 -10.67
C GLY A 196 10.24 31.07 -11.08
N GLU A 197 9.85 30.31 -10.07
CA GLU A 197 8.86 29.24 -10.17
C GLU A 197 7.68 29.72 -11.03
N VAL A 198 7.55 29.15 -12.24
CA VAL A 198 6.33 29.28 -13.02
C VAL A 198 5.37 28.27 -12.43
N GLU A 199 4.49 28.74 -11.55
CA GLU A 199 3.30 28.02 -11.10
C GLU A 199 2.56 27.42 -12.32
N ARG A 200 2.29 26.11 -12.25
CA ARG A 200 1.15 25.47 -12.92
C ARG A 200 0.56 24.40 -12.02
#